data_AF-A0A9W7YJI2-F1
#
_entry.id   AF-A0A9W7YJI2-F1
#
_cell.length_a   1.000
_cell.length_b   1.000
_cell.length_c   1.000
_cell.angle_alpha   90.00
_cell.angle_beta   90.00
_cell.angle_gamma   90.00
#
_symmetry.space_group_name_H-M   'P 1'
#
loop_
_entity.id
_entity.type
_entity.pdbx_description
1 polymer ?
#
loop_
_entity_poly.entity_id
_entity_poly.type
_entity_poly.pdbx_seq_one_letter_code
_entity_poly.pdbx_strand_id
1 'polypeptide(L)'
;MRRNPRRMLHYGAIPMALGTVLTGISEFQIYEMNHAVVYIAWSIWWISVVLAAAASVLLICLIVSRETRSIESVTGAWLLLVAPLAVCASTGASIADYLPTDLAYITLIVSYALLGAGAPLTCCILVLYVTRITTFKLPPHDAIVTSFIPLGPAGQIGVAALSLGRIANAVLLDSTPQLDILGPTMLGAGVLIALMSWGFCVFLLTHAVFSVVYQRRSAVIPFNISWWSLTFPIGVFGSLTAGLGEVLDMRYLQVNFMVMVVLLLVLWMFNMVRTIAGAWTGSIFGIPSLANKEDATKESTSSAVTICDSRPTDRYV
;
A
#
# COMPACT_ATOMS: atom_id res chain seq x y z
N MET A 1 1.40 27.73 -8.15
CA MET A 1 0.56 26.60 -7.70
C MET A 1 1.32 25.85 -6.59
N ARG A 2 1.12 26.18 -5.31
CA ARG A 2 1.77 25.44 -4.20
C ARG A 2 1.20 24.02 -4.18
N ARG A 3 1.95 23.04 -4.70
CA ARG A 3 1.56 21.63 -4.70
C ARG A 3 1.51 21.16 -3.24
N ASN A 4 0.45 20.44 -2.85
CA ASN A 4 0.35 19.86 -1.51
C ASN A 4 1.12 18.53 -1.49
N PRO A 5 2.27 18.43 -0.79
CA PRO A 5 3.12 17.24 -0.81
C PRO A 5 2.38 15.96 -0.39
N ARG A 6 1.41 16.06 0.52
CA ARG A 6 0.62 14.91 1.00
C ARG A 6 -0.24 14.28 -0.09
N ARG A 7 -0.74 15.08 -1.04
CA ARG A 7 -1.52 14.55 -2.17
C ARG A 7 -0.64 13.79 -3.15
N MET A 8 0.60 14.23 -3.32
CA MET A 8 1.54 13.63 -4.27
C MET A 8 1.97 12.22 -3.85
N LEU A 9 1.95 11.91 -2.54
CA LEU A 9 2.23 10.55 -2.03
C LEU A 9 1.30 9.48 -2.61
N HIS A 10 0.07 9.85 -2.98
CA HIS A 10 -0.92 8.92 -3.49
C HIS A 10 -0.71 8.54 -4.96
N TYR A 11 0.19 9.22 -5.69
CA TYR A 11 0.45 8.88 -7.09
C TYR A 11 1.05 7.50 -7.28
N GLY A 12 1.72 6.95 -6.26
CA GLY A 12 2.19 5.57 -6.33
C GLY A 12 1.06 4.53 -6.28
N ALA A 13 -0.17 4.90 -5.92
CA ALA A 13 -1.32 4.00 -6.02
C ALA A 13 -1.65 3.58 -7.45
N ILE A 14 -1.27 4.40 -8.46
CA ILE A 14 -1.52 4.12 -9.87
C ILE A 14 -0.77 2.85 -10.32
N PRO A 15 0.58 2.77 -10.25
CA PRO A 15 1.30 1.55 -10.61
C PRO A 15 0.94 0.35 -9.73
N MET A 16 0.58 0.54 -8.45
CA MET A 16 0.11 -0.58 -7.63
C MET A 16 -1.20 -1.18 -8.14
N ALA A 17 -2.18 -0.34 -8.50
CA ALA A 17 -3.45 -0.80 -9.06
C ALA A 17 -3.25 -1.52 -10.39
N LEU A 18 -2.37 -1.01 -11.27
CA LEU A 18 -1.99 -1.70 -12.50
C LEU A 18 -1.40 -3.08 -12.21
N GLY A 19 -0.46 -3.17 -11.26
CA GLY A 19 0.12 -4.44 -10.84
C GLY A 19 -0.94 -5.45 -10.37
N THR A 20 -1.90 -5.02 -9.55
CA THR A 20 -3.00 -5.89 -9.10
C THR A 20 -3.85 -6.42 -10.27
N VAL A 21 -4.18 -5.57 -11.25
CA VAL A 21 -4.94 -6.00 -12.44
C VAL A 21 -4.14 -7.03 -13.24
N LEU A 22 -2.84 -6.81 -13.43
CA LEU A 22 -1.96 -7.69 -14.18
C LEU A 22 -1.74 -9.04 -13.49
N THR A 23 -1.55 -9.05 -12.18
CA THR A 23 -1.54 -10.29 -11.40
C THR A 23 -2.87 -11.03 -11.55
N GLY A 24 -4.01 -10.33 -11.49
CA GLY A 24 -5.32 -10.94 -11.72
C GLY A 24 -5.46 -11.59 -13.10
N ILE A 25 -4.98 -10.95 -14.17
CA ILE A 25 -4.97 -11.52 -15.53
C ILE A 25 -4.20 -12.86 -15.56
N SER A 26 -3.11 -12.94 -14.81
CA SER A 26 -2.24 -14.12 -14.74
C SER A 26 -2.88 -15.24 -13.90
N GLU A 27 -3.36 -14.90 -12.70
CA GLU A 27 -3.94 -15.86 -11.74
C GLU A 27 -5.30 -16.42 -12.17
N PHE A 28 -6.14 -15.62 -12.86
CA PHE A 28 -7.40 -16.09 -13.41
C PHE A 28 -7.23 -16.81 -14.77
N GLN A 29 -5.99 -17.07 -15.18
CA GLN A 29 -5.63 -17.79 -16.40
C GLN A 29 -6.29 -17.22 -17.67
N ILE A 30 -6.51 -15.90 -17.72
CA ILE A 30 -7.18 -15.24 -18.86
C ILE A 30 -6.39 -15.43 -20.16
N TYR A 31 -5.07 -15.65 -20.05
CA TYR A 31 -4.20 -15.94 -21.17
C TYR A 31 -4.54 -17.23 -21.92
N GLU A 32 -5.15 -18.23 -21.27
CA GLU A 32 -5.54 -19.49 -21.93
C GLU A 32 -6.58 -19.24 -23.03
N MET A 33 -7.33 -18.15 -22.93
CA MET A 33 -8.29 -17.75 -23.95
C MET A 33 -7.60 -17.14 -25.18
N ASN A 34 -6.47 -16.45 -25.00
CA ASN A 34 -5.69 -15.84 -26.08
C ASN A 34 -4.27 -15.45 -25.62
N HIS A 35 -3.25 -16.04 -26.24
CA HIS A 35 -1.84 -15.74 -25.96
C HIS A 35 -1.46 -14.25 -26.12
N ALA A 36 -2.19 -13.48 -26.95
CA ALA A 36 -1.98 -12.05 -27.09
C ALA A 36 -2.17 -11.29 -25.76
N VAL A 37 -2.99 -11.82 -24.85
CA VAL A 37 -3.24 -11.21 -23.53
C VAL A 37 -1.96 -11.14 -22.69
N VAL A 38 -1.09 -12.15 -22.78
CA VAL A 38 0.21 -12.15 -22.05
C VAL A 38 1.10 -11.01 -22.53
N TYR A 39 1.20 -10.80 -23.85
CA TYR A 39 2.03 -9.73 -24.41
C TYR A 39 1.47 -8.34 -24.10
N ILE A 40 0.15 -8.19 -24.06
CA ILE A 40 -0.52 -6.95 -23.63
C ILE A 40 -0.23 -6.71 -22.13
N ALA A 41 -0.40 -7.73 -21.29
CA ALA A 41 -0.10 -7.64 -19.86
C ALA A 41 1.36 -7.28 -19.61
N TRP A 42 2.29 -7.90 -20.34
CA TRP A 42 3.71 -7.60 -20.29
C TRP A 42 4.04 -6.17 -20.74
N SER A 43 3.36 -5.67 -21.78
CA SER A 43 3.51 -4.28 -22.24
C SER A 43 3.02 -3.28 -21.19
N ILE A 44 1.87 -3.55 -20.55
CA ILE A 44 1.33 -2.72 -19.46
C ILE A 44 2.24 -2.82 -18.22
N TRP A 45 2.84 -3.98 -17.97
CA TRP A 45 3.81 -4.16 -16.88
C TRP A 45 4.99 -3.21 -17.04
N TRP A 46 5.57 -3.06 -18.23
CA TRP A 46 6.63 -2.07 -18.47
C TRP A 46 6.20 -0.62 -18.18
N ILE A 47 4.96 -0.26 -18.51
CA ILE A 47 4.40 1.04 -18.12
C ILE A 47 4.36 1.17 -16.60
N SER A 48 3.92 0.12 -15.90
CA SER A 48 3.90 0.07 -14.43
C SER A 48 5.31 0.19 -13.83
N VAL A 49 6.32 -0.43 -14.43
CA VAL A 49 7.73 -0.33 -14.04
C VAL A 49 8.21 1.12 -14.10
N VAL A 50 7.96 1.80 -15.22
CA VAL A 50 8.34 3.22 -15.39
C VAL A 50 7.63 4.11 -14.38
N LEU A 51 6.32 3.89 -14.16
CA LEU A 51 5.55 4.65 -13.18
C LEU A 51 6.01 4.40 -11.74
N ALA A 52 6.38 3.16 -11.41
CA ALA A 52 6.92 2.81 -10.09
C ALA A 52 8.28 3.45 -9.84
N ALA A 53 9.17 3.45 -10.84
CA ALA A 53 10.44 4.17 -10.78
C ALA A 53 10.25 5.69 -10.66
N ALA A 54 9.30 6.26 -11.41
CA ALA A 54 8.97 7.68 -11.30
C ALA A 54 8.42 8.04 -9.91
N ALA A 55 7.60 7.17 -9.31
CA ALA A 55 7.07 7.35 -7.96
C ALA A 55 8.18 7.31 -6.89
N SER A 56 9.16 6.41 -7.02
CA SER A 56 10.28 6.33 -6.07
C SER A 56 11.23 7.54 -6.21
N VAL A 57 11.48 8.02 -7.43
CA VAL A 57 12.21 9.27 -7.67
C VAL A 57 11.45 10.47 -7.11
N LEU A 58 10.12 10.49 -7.25
CA LEU A 58 9.28 11.55 -6.69
C LEU A 58 9.45 11.66 -5.17
N LEU A 59 9.54 10.52 -4.47
CA LEU A 59 9.83 10.53 -3.03
C LEU A 59 11.16 11.22 -2.72
N ILE A 60 12.22 10.90 -3.47
CA ILE A 60 13.54 11.52 -3.29
C ILE A 60 13.44 13.04 -3.54
N CYS A 61 12.73 13.47 -4.59
CA CYS A 61 12.51 14.88 -4.85
C CYS A 61 11.79 15.59 -3.70
N LEU A 62 10.78 14.97 -3.10
CA LEU A 62 10.05 15.53 -1.94
C LEU A 62 10.94 15.67 -0.70
N ILE A 63 11.84 14.72 -0.46
CA ILE A 63 12.80 14.76 0.65
C ILE A 63 13.82 15.89 0.41
N VAL A 64 14.45 15.93 -0.76
CA VAL A 64 15.52 16.89 -1.09
C VAL A 64 15.00 18.33 -1.13
N SER A 65 13.79 18.54 -1.66
CA SER A 65 13.15 19.87 -1.70
C SER A 65 12.76 20.41 -0.32
N ARG A 66 12.95 19.65 0.77
CA ARG A 66 12.57 20.00 2.15
C ARG A 66 11.10 20.41 2.28
N GLU A 67 10.24 19.88 1.42
CA GLU A 67 8.78 20.01 1.55
C GLU A 67 8.28 19.34 2.85
N THR A 68 9.08 18.44 3.42
CA THR A 68 8.82 17.70 4.66
C THR A 68 9.92 17.98 5.69
N ARG A 69 9.69 18.95 6.60
CA ARG A 69 10.73 19.46 7.52
C ARG A 69 10.85 18.74 8.86
N SER A 70 9.93 17.84 9.20
CA SER A 70 9.91 17.16 10.51
C SER A 70 9.54 15.69 10.39
N ILE A 71 10.16 14.85 11.23
CA ILE A 71 9.82 13.43 11.37
C ILE A 71 8.35 13.22 11.81
N GLU A 72 7.75 14.20 12.49
CA GLU A 72 6.33 14.18 12.85
C GLU A 72 5.41 14.11 11.61
N SER A 73 5.87 14.65 10.49
CA SER A 73 5.13 14.67 9.22
C SER A 73 5.22 13.35 8.44
N VAL A 74 6.05 12.40 8.90
CA VAL A 74 6.13 11.06 8.33
C VAL A 74 4.82 10.33 8.64
N THR A 75 4.21 9.80 7.58
CA THR A 75 2.97 9.03 7.64
C THR A 75 3.14 7.74 6.86
N GLY A 76 2.29 6.75 7.10
CA GLY A 76 2.30 5.50 6.32
C GLY A 76 2.15 5.74 4.81
N ALA A 77 1.52 6.85 4.39
CA ALA A 77 1.35 7.22 2.99
C ALA A 77 2.67 7.40 2.23
N TRP A 78 3.80 7.65 2.90
CA TRP A 78 5.11 7.71 2.26
C TRP A 78 5.51 6.41 1.59
N LEU A 79 5.05 5.29 2.16
CA LEU A 79 5.30 3.97 1.59
C LEU A 79 4.60 3.78 0.25
N LEU A 80 3.52 4.51 -0.04
CA LEU A 80 2.79 4.41 -1.31
C LEU A 80 3.66 4.77 -2.51
N LEU A 81 4.73 5.55 -2.34
CA LEU A 81 5.65 5.93 -3.42
C LEU A 81 6.76 4.89 -3.69
N VAL A 82 7.04 3.97 -2.76
CA VAL A 82 8.11 2.95 -2.90
C VAL A 82 7.58 1.53 -3.00
N ALA A 83 6.43 1.25 -2.38
CA ALA A 83 5.69 0.01 -2.52
C ALA A 83 5.45 -0.43 -3.98
N PRO A 84 5.22 0.46 -4.95
CA PRO A 84 5.00 0.06 -6.34
C PRO A 84 6.17 -0.73 -6.93
N LEU A 85 7.40 -0.50 -6.47
CA LEU A 85 8.57 -1.24 -6.95
C LEU A 85 8.46 -2.73 -6.60
N ALA A 86 8.10 -3.05 -5.34
CA ALA A 86 7.90 -4.42 -4.89
C ALA A 86 6.65 -5.06 -5.53
N VAL A 87 5.58 -4.28 -5.75
CA VAL A 87 4.40 -4.75 -6.48
C VAL A 87 4.75 -5.09 -7.93
N CYS A 88 5.50 -4.24 -8.62
CA CYS A 88 5.94 -4.52 -9.99
C CYS A 88 6.86 -5.74 -10.06
N ALA A 89 7.71 -5.95 -9.04
CA ALA A 89 8.57 -7.13 -8.94
C ALA A 89 7.78 -8.44 -8.85
N SER A 90 6.79 -8.53 -7.95
CA SER A 90 5.94 -9.73 -7.88
C SER A 90 5.04 -9.89 -9.10
N THR A 91 4.53 -8.78 -9.66
CA THR A 91 3.72 -8.82 -10.88
C THR A 91 4.53 -9.34 -12.06
N GLY A 92 5.80 -8.93 -12.17
CA GLY A 92 6.70 -9.43 -13.19
C GLY A 92 6.94 -10.93 -13.04
N ALA A 93 7.06 -11.44 -11.81
CA ALA A 93 7.10 -12.87 -11.55
C ALA A 93 5.85 -13.59 -12.07
N SER A 94 4.64 -13.10 -11.73
CA SER A 94 3.37 -13.70 -12.18
C SER A 94 3.21 -13.74 -13.71
N ILE A 95 3.74 -12.75 -14.44
CA ILE A 95 3.67 -12.73 -15.92
C ILE A 95 4.76 -13.61 -16.53
N ALA A 96 5.94 -13.69 -15.91
CA ALA A 96 7.09 -14.42 -16.44
C ALA A 96 6.83 -15.91 -16.63
N ASP A 97 5.96 -16.52 -15.82
CA ASP A 97 5.52 -17.93 -15.97
C ASP A 97 4.94 -18.24 -17.36
N TYR A 98 4.39 -17.23 -18.03
CA TYR A 98 3.65 -17.40 -19.29
C TYR A 98 4.38 -16.82 -20.49
N LEU A 99 5.59 -16.30 -20.29
CA LEU A 99 6.41 -15.72 -21.34
C LEU A 99 7.37 -16.74 -21.95
N PRO A 100 7.76 -16.57 -23.22
CA PRO A 100 8.91 -17.27 -23.78
C PRO A 100 10.18 -17.01 -22.94
N THR A 101 11.07 -18.00 -22.89
CA THR A 101 12.26 -18.02 -22.02
C THR A 101 13.06 -16.71 -22.03
N ASP A 102 13.34 -16.14 -23.21
CA ASP A 102 14.11 -14.90 -23.33
C ASP A 102 13.43 -13.70 -22.65
N LEU A 103 12.10 -13.59 -22.83
CA LEU A 103 11.32 -12.51 -22.23
C LEU A 103 11.11 -12.74 -20.72
N ALA A 104 10.93 -14.00 -20.31
CA ALA A 104 10.86 -14.38 -18.90
C ALA A 104 12.17 -14.02 -18.17
N TYR A 105 13.32 -14.27 -18.80
CA TYR A 105 14.64 -13.95 -18.23
C TYR A 105 14.85 -12.44 -18.03
N ILE A 106 14.50 -11.62 -19.03
CA ILE A 106 14.56 -10.15 -18.91
C ILE A 106 13.62 -9.67 -17.81
N THR A 107 12.40 -10.20 -17.78
CA THR A 107 11.37 -9.85 -16.79
C THR A 107 11.83 -10.21 -15.38
N LEU A 108 12.49 -11.36 -15.21
CA LEU A 108 13.06 -11.82 -13.95
C LEU A 108 14.17 -10.87 -13.45
N ILE A 109 15.14 -10.52 -14.31
CA ILE A 109 16.25 -9.61 -13.95
C ILE A 109 15.72 -8.25 -13.50
N VAL A 110 14.82 -7.67 -14.29
CA VAL A 110 14.21 -6.36 -13.99
C VAL A 110 13.42 -6.44 -12.69
N SER A 111 12.69 -7.53 -12.46
CA SER A 111 11.92 -7.73 -11.23
C SER A 111 12.81 -7.85 -9.99
N TYR A 112 13.94 -8.56 -10.07
CA TYR A 112 14.93 -8.57 -8.99
C TYR A 112 15.56 -7.20 -8.75
N ALA A 113 15.84 -6.42 -9.81
CA ALA A 113 16.33 -5.04 -9.66
C ALA A 113 15.30 -4.14 -8.97
N LEU A 114 14.01 -4.29 -9.32
CA LEU A 114 12.90 -3.56 -8.69
C LEU A 114 12.74 -3.95 -7.22
N LEU A 115 12.84 -5.24 -6.88
CA LEU A 115 12.82 -5.69 -5.49
C LEU A 115 14.04 -5.17 -4.72
N GLY A 116 15.23 -5.22 -5.33
CA GLY A 116 16.48 -4.73 -4.75
C GLY A 116 16.48 -3.22 -4.49
N ALA A 117 15.75 -2.43 -5.28
CA ALA A 117 15.52 -1.01 -5.00
C ALA A 117 14.38 -0.78 -4.00
N GLY A 118 13.27 -1.50 -4.16
CA GLY A 118 12.04 -1.31 -3.38
C GLY A 118 12.15 -1.74 -1.93
N ALA A 119 12.80 -2.88 -1.65
CA ALA A 119 12.89 -3.42 -0.29
C ALA A 119 13.72 -2.51 0.65
N PRO A 120 14.95 -2.06 0.30
CA PRO A 120 15.70 -1.16 1.17
C PRO A 120 15.01 0.19 1.40
N LEU A 121 14.42 0.78 0.35
CA LEU A 121 13.67 2.04 0.48
C LEU A 121 12.46 1.88 1.41
N THR A 122 11.73 0.78 1.28
CA THR A 122 10.61 0.44 2.16
C THR A 122 11.07 0.27 3.61
N CYS A 123 12.17 -0.46 3.85
CA CYS A 123 12.77 -0.62 5.18
C CYS A 123 13.16 0.73 5.80
N CYS A 124 13.80 1.64 5.04
CA CYS A 124 14.14 2.97 5.53
C CYS A 124 12.90 3.77 5.98
N ILE A 125 11.83 3.76 5.20
CA ILE A 125 10.59 4.46 5.57
C ILE A 125 9.90 3.78 6.75
N LEU A 126 9.92 2.45 6.84
CA LEU A 126 9.37 1.71 7.97
C LEU A 126 10.10 2.05 9.27
N VAL A 127 11.43 2.18 9.25
CA VAL A 127 12.20 2.65 10.41
C VAL A 127 11.74 4.05 10.82
N LEU A 128 11.62 5.00 9.89
CA LEU A 128 11.13 6.34 10.18
C LEU A 128 9.69 6.33 10.73
N TYR A 129 8.83 5.46 10.19
CA TYR A 129 7.46 5.29 10.66
C TYR A 129 7.44 4.77 12.10
N VAL A 130 8.22 3.74 12.42
CA VAL A 130 8.36 3.19 13.78
C VAL A 130 8.87 4.28 14.73
N THR A 131 9.92 5.02 14.37
CA THR A 131 10.42 6.15 15.17
C THR A 131 9.34 7.21 15.40
N ARG A 132 8.52 7.50 14.39
CA ARG A 132 7.43 8.48 14.51
C ARG A 132 6.34 8.01 15.49
N ILE A 133 5.93 6.75 15.46
CA ILE A 133 4.88 6.25 16.37
C ILE A 133 5.38 6.05 17.80
N THR A 134 6.69 5.85 18.02
CA THR A 134 7.25 5.77 19.38
C THR A 134 7.48 7.15 20.00
N THR A 135 7.66 8.18 19.19
CA THR A 135 8.02 9.53 19.66
C THR A 135 6.81 10.48 19.70
N PHE A 136 5.82 10.27 18.83
CA PHE A 136 4.65 11.15 18.69
C PHE A 136 3.35 10.37 18.92
N LYS A 137 2.25 11.11 19.12
CA LYS A 137 0.91 10.54 19.28
C LYS A 137 0.50 9.73 18.05
N LEU A 138 -0.36 8.71 18.26
CA LEU A 138 -1.01 7.98 17.17
C LEU A 138 -1.69 8.91 16.16
N PRO A 139 -1.90 8.45 14.91
CA PRO A 139 -2.64 9.24 13.93
C PRO A 139 -4.01 9.68 14.48
N PRO A 140 -4.53 10.85 14.05
CA PRO A 140 -5.87 11.29 14.45
C PRO A 140 -6.96 10.25 14.14
N HIS A 141 -8.10 10.35 14.84
CA HIS A 141 -9.20 9.36 14.77
C HIS A 141 -9.70 9.05 13.35
N ASP A 142 -9.71 10.04 12.46
CA ASP A 142 -10.14 9.92 11.06
C ASP A 142 -9.11 9.19 10.19
N ALA A 143 -7.83 9.22 10.56
CA ALA A 143 -6.73 8.59 9.86
C ALA A 143 -6.22 7.31 10.52
N ILE A 144 -6.79 6.88 11.66
CA ILE A 144 -6.27 5.74 12.43
C ILE A 144 -6.20 4.43 11.63
N VAL A 145 -7.13 4.25 10.68
CA VAL A 145 -7.19 3.09 9.78
C VAL A 145 -5.97 3.01 8.85
N THR A 146 -5.30 4.14 8.60
CA THR A 146 -4.05 4.18 7.81
C THR A 146 -2.86 3.55 8.53
N SER A 147 -3.00 3.19 9.82
CA SER A 147 -1.99 2.44 10.58
C SER A 147 -1.76 1.02 10.03
N PHE A 148 -2.64 0.54 9.16
CA PHE A 148 -2.46 -0.71 8.42
C PHE A 148 -1.58 -0.57 7.17
N ILE A 149 -1.37 0.65 6.65
CA ILE A 149 -0.59 0.85 5.41
C ILE A 149 0.80 0.19 5.48
N PRO A 150 1.58 0.29 6.58
CA PRO A 150 2.90 -0.36 6.69
C PRO A 150 2.91 -1.86 6.42
N LEU A 151 1.82 -2.56 6.78
CA LEU A 151 1.69 -4.00 6.60
C LEU A 151 1.79 -4.42 5.12
N GLY A 152 1.22 -3.61 4.21
CA GLY A 152 1.19 -3.94 2.78
C GLY A 152 2.58 -4.02 2.15
N PRO A 153 3.38 -2.93 2.14
CA PRO A 153 4.73 -2.91 1.58
C PRO A 153 5.67 -3.92 2.26
N ALA A 154 5.55 -4.10 3.58
CA ALA A 154 6.32 -5.11 4.30
C ALA A 154 6.00 -6.53 3.81
N GLY A 155 4.71 -6.88 3.67
CA GLY A 155 4.30 -8.17 3.13
C GLY A 155 4.66 -8.34 1.66
N GLN A 156 4.60 -7.25 0.88
CA GLN A 156 4.86 -7.27 -0.56
C GLN A 156 6.30 -7.65 -0.87
N ILE A 157 7.27 -7.25 -0.03
CA ILE A 157 8.66 -7.70 -0.14
C ILE A 157 8.73 -9.23 -0.08
N GLY A 158 8.05 -9.83 0.89
CA GLY A 158 7.96 -11.29 1.02
C GLY A 158 7.29 -11.97 -0.17
N VAL A 159 6.16 -11.43 -0.63
CA VAL A 159 5.43 -11.94 -1.81
C VAL A 159 6.33 -11.92 -3.04
N ALA A 160 7.00 -10.79 -3.29
CA ALA A 160 7.91 -10.62 -4.41
C ALA A 160 9.11 -11.57 -4.32
N ALA A 161 9.76 -11.66 -3.16
CA ALA A 161 10.92 -12.54 -2.97
C ALA A 161 10.56 -14.02 -3.19
N LEU A 162 9.43 -14.47 -2.64
CA LEU A 162 8.96 -15.85 -2.81
C LEU A 162 8.59 -16.16 -4.26
N SER A 163 7.85 -15.26 -4.90
CA SER A 163 7.41 -15.46 -6.29
C SER A 163 8.59 -15.44 -7.24
N LEU A 164 9.50 -14.47 -7.10
CA LEU A 164 10.72 -14.43 -7.90
C LEU A 164 11.62 -15.65 -7.69
N GLY A 165 11.73 -16.15 -6.45
CA GLY A 165 12.48 -17.37 -6.17
C GLY A 165 11.89 -18.59 -6.89
N ARG A 166 10.56 -18.70 -6.96
CA ARG A 166 9.86 -19.77 -7.72
C ARG A 166 10.15 -19.67 -9.22
N ILE A 167 9.97 -18.48 -9.80
CA ILE A 167 10.24 -18.25 -11.23
C ILE A 167 11.71 -18.48 -11.56
N ALA A 168 12.63 -17.97 -10.73
CA ALA A 168 14.06 -18.15 -10.93
C ALA A 168 14.44 -19.62 -10.93
N ASN A 169 13.88 -20.41 -10.02
CA ASN A 169 14.08 -21.86 -9.99
C ASN A 169 13.61 -22.51 -11.29
N ALA A 170 12.41 -22.17 -11.79
CA ALA A 170 11.90 -22.72 -13.04
C ALA A 170 12.75 -22.29 -14.27
N VAL A 171 13.00 -21.00 -14.45
CA VAL A 171 13.66 -20.45 -15.64
C VAL A 171 15.15 -20.82 -15.71
N LEU A 172 15.86 -20.80 -14.58
CA LEU A 172 17.32 -21.04 -14.57
C LEU A 172 17.68 -22.51 -14.74
N LEU A 173 16.83 -23.44 -14.28
CA LEU A 173 17.03 -24.87 -14.49
C LEU A 173 17.09 -25.23 -15.98
N ASP A 174 16.27 -24.58 -16.80
CA ASP A 174 16.20 -24.85 -18.24
C ASP A 174 17.23 -24.06 -19.07
N SER A 175 17.55 -22.83 -18.64
CA SER A 175 18.26 -21.86 -19.48
C SER A 175 19.78 -21.84 -19.25
N THR A 176 20.23 -22.17 -18.04
CA THR A 176 21.65 -21.98 -17.66
C THR A 176 22.18 -23.15 -16.83
N PRO A 177 22.49 -24.30 -17.46
CA PRO A 177 22.91 -25.51 -16.76
C PRO A 177 24.18 -25.33 -15.90
N GLN A 178 25.02 -24.34 -16.20
CA GLN A 178 26.21 -24.04 -15.37
C GLN A 178 25.87 -23.41 -14.01
N LEU A 179 24.61 -23.01 -13.80
CA LEU A 179 24.07 -22.37 -12.59
C LEU A 179 22.93 -23.20 -12.00
N ASP A 180 23.02 -24.53 -12.10
CA ASP A 180 22.04 -25.49 -11.59
C ASP A 180 21.66 -25.28 -10.11
N ILE A 181 22.64 -24.91 -9.27
CA ILE A 181 22.43 -24.62 -7.85
C ILE A 181 21.73 -23.27 -7.59
N LEU A 182 21.80 -22.33 -8.54
CA LEU A 182 21.32 -20.97 -8.34
C LEU A 182 19.80 -20.94 -8.21
N GLY A 183 19.07 -21.67 -9.06
CA GLY A 183 17.60 -21.73 -9.02
C GLY A 183 17.06 -22.14 -7.63
N PRO A 184 17.44 -23.32 -7.10
CA PRO A 184 17.01 -23.76 -5.78
C PRO A 184 17.46 -22.81 -4.65
N THR A 185 18.65 -22.23 -4.78
CA THR A 185 19.17 -21.25 -3.80
C THR A 185 18.33 -19.98 -3.78
N MET A 186 17.92 -19.47 -4.95
CA MET A 186 17.06 -18.29 -5.05
C MET A 186 15.65 -18.55 -4.50
N LEU A 187 15.10 -19.75 -4.70
CA LEU A 187 13.85 -20.17 -4.05
C LEU A 187 14.02 -20.22 -2.52
N GLY A 188 15.07 -20.86 -2.01
CA GLY A 188 15.36 -20.93 -0.58
C GLY A 188 15.50 -19.55 0.07
N ALA A 189 16.21 -18.63 -0.59
CA ALA A 189 16.31 -17.23 -0.16
C ALA A 189 14.95 -16.51 -0.19
N GLY A 190 14.15 -16.75 -1.23
CA GLY A 190 12.79 -16.23 -1.34
C GLY A 190 11.89 -16.67 -0.18
N VAL A 191 11.93 -17.96 0.17
CA VAL A 191 11.22 -18.52 1.33
C VAL A 191 11.67 -17.89 2.64
N LEU A 192 12.98 -17.74 2.85
CA LEU A 192 13.51 -17.11 4.06
C LEU A 192 13.04 -15.65 4.21
N ILE A 193 13.15 -14.86 3.14
CA ILE A 193 12.70 -13.46 3.11
C ILE A 193 11.18 -13.38 3.35
N ALA A 194 10.40 -14.30 2.76
CA ALA A 194 8.97 -14.39 2.96
C ALA A 194 8.58 -14.70 4.41
N LEU A 195 9.27 -15.65 5.06
CA LEU A 195 9.06 -15.97 6.48
C LEU A 195 9.39 -14.79 7.40
N MET A 196 10.53 -14.11 7.16
CA MET A 196 10.90 -12.91 7.91
C MET A 196 9.87 -11.79 7.72
N SER A 197 9.43 -11.57 6.48
CA SER A 197 8.39 -10.59 6.15
C SER A 197 7.05 -10.95 6.80
N TRP A 198 6.68 -12.23 6.84
CA TRP A 198 5.44 -12.71 7.45
C TRP A 198 5.43 -12.46 8.96
N GLY A 199 6.52 -12.80 9.66
CA GLY A 199 6.66 -12.52 11.09
C GLY A 199 6.58 -11.02 11.40
N PHE A 200 7.22 -10.19 10.57
CA PHE A 200 7.14 -8.74 10.71
C PHE A 200 5.73 -8.19 10.40
N CYS A 201 5.02 -8.79 9.44
CA CYS A 201 3.62 -8.48 9.17
C CYS A 201 2.71 -8.77 10.38
N VAL A 202 2.90 -9.89 11.07
CA VAL A 202 2.16 -10.20 12.31
C VAL A 202 2.35 -9.11 13.36
N PHE A 203 3.58 -8.64 13.53
CA PHE A 203 3.89 -7.52 14.44
C PHE A 203 3.16 -6.23 14.02
N LEU A 204 3.27 -5.82 12.75
CA LEU A 204 2.62 -4.61 12.23
C LEU A 204 1.08 -4.70 12.31
N LEU A 205 0.51 -5.86 12.02
CA LEU A 205 -0.92 -6.13 12.14
C LEU A 205 -1.38 -5.98 13.60
N THR A 206 -0.64 -6.57 14.53
CA THR A 206 -0.93 -6.47 15.97
C THR A 206 -0.91 -5.01 16.43
N HIS A 207 0.10 -4.25 16.01
CA HIS A 207 0.19 -2.82 16.29
C HIS A 207 -0.99 -2.02 15.70
N ALA A 208 -1.36 -2.29 14.45
CA ALA A 208 -2.45 -1.60 13.76
C ALA A 208 -3.82 -1.90 14.42
N VAL A 209 -4.07 -3.16 14.78
CA VAL A 209 -5.29 -3.57 15.52
C VAL A 209 -5.32 -2.91 16.90
N PHE A 210 -4.21 -2.95 17.64
CA PHE A 210 -4.11 -2.29 18.94
C PHE A 210 -4.39 -0.80 18.85
N SER A 211 -3.81 -0.11 17.86
CA SER A 211 -4.02 1.32 17.62
C SER A 211 -5.50 1.65 17.38
N VAL A 212 -6.21 0.86 16.55
CA VAL A 212 -7.64 1.05 16.29
C VAL A 212 -8.48 0.77 17.54
N VAL A 213 -8.21 -0.32 18.26
CA VAL A 213 -8.96 -0.69 19.48
C VAL A 213 -8.77 0.36 20.57
N TYR A 214 -7.53 0.83 20.78
CA TYR A 214 -7.21 1.89 21.74
C TYR A 214 -7.99 3.17 21.41
N GLN A 215 -7.96 3.58 20.14
CA GLN A 215 -8.63 4.81 19.71
C GLN A 215 -10.16 4.71 19.78
N ARG A 216 -10.74 3.53 19.52
CA ARG A 216 -12.18 3.26 19.65
C ARG A 216 -12.69 3.39 21.08
N ARG A 217 -11.84 3.25 22.10
CA ARG A 217 -12.25 3.45 23.50
C ARG A 217 -12.57 4.91 23.80
N SER A 218 -11.99 5.85 23.05
CA SER A 218 -12.12 7.28 23.31
C SER A 218 -13.13 7.98 22.40
N ALA A 219 -13.35 7.49 21.18
CA ALA A 219 -14.39 8.01 20.30
C ALA A 219 -14.79 7.01 19.21
N VAL A 220 -15.96 7.24 18.61
CA VAL A 220 -16.40 6.52 17.40
C VAL A 220 -15.48 6.89 16.24
N ILE A 221 -15.02 5.88 15.50
CA ILE A 221 -14.25 6.08 14.26
C ILE A 221 -15.25 6.27 13.12
N PRO A 222 -15.39 7.48 12.55
CA PRO A 222 -16.30 7.70 11.43
C PRO A 222 -15.82 6.98 10.18
N PHE A 223 -16.76 6.57 9.34
CA PHE A 223 -16.44 6.12 7.99
C PHE A 223 -15.91 7.29 7.16
N ASN A 224 -14.83 7.06 6.42
CA ASN A 224 -14.31 7.94 5.40
C ASN A 224 -13.60 7.10 4.32
N ILE A 225 -13.19 7.73 3.21
CA ILE A 225 -12.61 7.00 2.08
C ILE A 225 -11.31 6.25 2.44
N SER A 226 -10.60 6.67 3.50
CA SER A 226 -9.36 6.02 3.94
C SER A 226 -9.58 4.59 4.44
N TRP A 227 -10.82 4.17 4.72
CA TRP A 227 -11.13 2.77 5.05
C TRP A 227 -10.75 1.78 3.94
N TRP A 228 -10.68 2.24 2.69
CA TRP A 228 -10.14 1.46 1.58
C TRP A 228 -8.68 1.07 1.77
N SER A 229 -7.90 1.78 2.60
CA SER A 229 -6.50 1.46 2.88
C SER A 229 -6.29 0.13 3.62
N LEU A 230 -7.35 -0.51 4.11
CA LEU A 230 -7.29 -1.85 4.71
C LEU A 230 -7.15 -2.96 3.68
N THR A 231 -7.67 -2.74 2.47
CA THR A 231 -7.82 -3.79 1.46
C THR A 231 -6.47 -4.32 0.99
N PHE A 232 -5.59 -3.43 0.53
CA PHE A 232 -4.27 -3.79 0.03
C PHE A 232 -3.42 -4.51 1.10
N PRO A 233 -3.22 -3.97 2.32
CA PRO A 233 -2.40 -4.64 3.32
C PRO A 233 -2.90 -6.02 3.75
N ILE A 234 -4.23 -6.18 3.93
CA ILE A 234 -4.81 -7.49 4.28
C ILE A 234 -4.68 -8.46 3.11
N GLY A 235 -4.94 -8.01 1.88
CA GLY A 235 -4.77 -8.81 0.68
C GLY A 235 -3.34 -9.32 0.51
N VAL A 236 -2.35 -8.44 0.63
CA VAL A 236 -0.93 -8.79 0.50
C VAL A 236 -0.48 -9.74 1.61
N PHE A 237 -0.91 -9.53 2.86
CA PHE A 237 -0.59 -10.46 3.94
C PHE A 237 -1.24 -11.83 3.71
N GLY A 238 -2.46 -11.86 3.15
CA GLY A 238 -3.11 -13.07 2.66
C GLY A 238 -2.29 -13.77 1.59
N SER A 239 -1.89 -13.07 0.52
CA SER A 239 -1.06 -13.63 -0.56
C SER A 239 0.28 -14.18 -0.05
N LEU A 240 0.93 -13.48 0.87
CA LEU A 240 2.16 -13.97 1.51
C LEU A 240 1.93 -15.26 2.29
N THR A 241 0.84 -15.29 3.06
CA THR A 241 0.43 -16.47 3.84
C THR A 241 0.09 -17.65 2.94
N ALA A 242 -0.62 -17.41 1.83
CA ALA A 242 -0.95 -18.42 0.83
C ALA A 242 0.31 -19.03 0.19
N GLY A 243 1.21 -18.17 -0.32
CA GLY A 243 2.44 -18.64 -0.95
C GLY A 243 3.34 -19.43 -0.01
N LEU A 244 3.47 -19.00 1.25
CA LEU A 244 4.19 -19.78 2.27
C LEU A 244 3.49 -21.11 2.58
N GLY A 245 2.16 -21.12 2.65
CA GLY A 245 1.38 -22.33 2.87
C GLY A 245 1.48 -23.34 1.74
N GLU A 246 1.67 -22.87 0.51
CA GLU A 246 1.92 -23.69 -0.67
C GLU A 246 3.34 -24.28 -0.64
N VAL A 247 4.37 -23.44 -0.50
CA VAL A 247 5.77 -23.89 -0.59
C VAL A 247 6.21 -24.73 0.60
N LEU A 248 5.67 -24.49 1.80
CA LEU A 248 5.98 -25.26 3.01
C LEU A 248 5.01 -26.45 3.23
N ASP A 249 4.02 -26.62 2.36
CA ASP A 249 2.93 -27.60 2.50
C ASP A 249 2.25 -27.59 3.89
N MET A 250 1.98 -26.38 4.39
CA MET A 250 1.41 -26.18 5.73
C MET A 250 -0.07 -25.81 5.68
N ARG A 251 -0.94 -26.77 6.01
CA ARG A 251 -2.39 -26.59 6.08
C ARG A 251 -2.80 -25.41 6.99
N TYR A 252 -2.08 -25.19 8.09
CA TYR A 252 -2.35 -24.08 9.00
C TYR A 252 -2.29 -22.71 8.30
N LEU A 253 -1.29 -22.48 7.45
CA LEU A 253 -1.15 -21.22 6.71
C LEU A 253 -2.27 -21.08 5.67
N GLN A 254 -2.65 -22.16 4.99
CA GLN A 254 -3.77 -22.15 4.04
C GLN A 254 -5.11 -21.78 4.71
N VAL A 255 -5.38 -22.29 5.92
CA VAL A 255 -6.57 -21.92 6.70
C VAL A 255 -6.54 -20.44 7.08
N ASN A 256 -5.39 -19.94 7.54
CA ASN A 256 -5.22 -18.53 7.87
C ASN A 256 -5.46 -17.62 6.65
N PHE A 257 -4.94 -18.01 5.48
CA PHE A 257 -5.23 -17.32 4.23
C PHE A 257 -6.74 -17.26 3.94
N MET A 258 -7.46 -18.38 4.05
CA MET A 258 -8.91 -18.41 3.83
C MET A 258 -9.66 -17.48 4.78
N VAL A 259 -9.27 -17.42 6.06
CA VAL A 259 -9.84 -16.48 7.03
C VAL A 259 -9.60 -15.03 6.58
N MET A 260 -8.39 -14.69 6.13
CA MET A 260 -8.08 -13.35 5.62
C MET A 260 -8.90 -12.99 4.38
N VAL A 261 -9.14 -13.94 3.47
CA VAL A 261 -10.00 -13.73 2.29
C VAL A 261 -11.43 -13.41 2.70
N VAL A 262 -12.02 -14.17 3.64
CA VAL A 262 -13.37 -13.91 4.14
C VAL A 262 -13.46 -12.54 4.82
N LEU A 263 -12.49 -12.20 5.67
CA LEU A 263 -12.42 -10.89 6.31
C LEU A 263 -12.29 -9.75 5.28
N LEU A 264 -11.44 -9.93 4.28
CA LEU A 264 -11.25 -8.95 3.20
C LEU A 264 -12.53 -8.77 2.40
N LEU A 265 -13.25 -9.84 2.09
CA LEU A 265 -14.53 -9.78 1.36
C LEU A 265 -15.59 -9.00 2.16
N VAL A 266 -15.72 -9.28 3.46
CA VAL A 266 -16.65 -8.54 4.34
C VAL A 266 -16.29 -7.06 4.41
N LEU A 267 -15.01 -6.73 4.61
CA LEU A 267 -14.53 -5.36 4.64
C LEU A 267 -14.74 -4.63 3.31
N TRP A 268 -14.49 -5.32 2.20
CA TRP A 268 -14.69 -4.78 0.85
C TRP A 268 -16.17 -4.48 0.59
N MET A 269 -17.08 -5.41 0.91
CA MET A 269 -18.53 -5.21 0.78
C MET A 269 -19.01 -4.03 1.63
N PHE A 270 -18.56 -3.96 2.89
CA PHE A 270 -18.86 -2.84 3.78
C PHE A 270 -18.40 -1.50 3.18
N ASN A 271 -17.14 -1.43 2.71
CA ASN A 271 -16.57 -0.23 2.13
C ASN A 271 -17.30 0.19 0.85
N MET A 272 -17.66 -0.76 -0.01
CA MET A 272 -18.41 -0.50 -1.25
C MET A 272 -19.78 0.09 -0.95
N VAL A 273 -20.57 -0.54 -0.07
CA VAL A 273 -21.91 -0.06 0.29
C VAL A 273 -21.84 1.36 0.84
N ARG A 274 -20.91 1.63 1.77
CA ARG A 274 -20.74 2.96 2.38
C ARG A 274 -20.24 4.00 1.38
N THR A 275 -19.39 3.60 0.43
CA THR A 275 -18.87 4.47 -0.62
C THR A 275 -19.96 4.83 -1.62
N ILE A 276 -20.77 3.87 -2.05
CA ILE A 276 -21.91 4.11 -2.95
C ILE A 276 -22.96 5.01 -2.28
N ALA A 277 -23.33 4.73 -1.02
CA ALA A 277 -24.23 5.59 -0.26
C ALA A 277 -23.67 7.01 -0.06
N GLY A 278 -22.36 7.12 0.20
CA GLY A 278 -21.66 8.40 0.31
C GLY A 278 -21.59 9.17 -1.02
N ALA A 279 -21.44 8.45 -2.14
CA ALA A 279 -21.43 9.03 -3.48
C ALA A 279 -22.83 9.52 -3.89
N TRP A 280 -23.88 8.73 -3.62
CA TRP A 280 -25.26 9.13 -3.88
C TRP A 280 -25.71 10.34 -3.07
N THR A 281 -25.24 10.47 -1.82
CA THR A 281 -25.54 11.62 -0.96
C THR A 281 -24.62 12.83 -1.20
N GLY A 282 -23.59 12.70 -2.05
CA GLY A 282 -22.56 13.73 -2.26
C GLY A 282 -21.60 13.94 -1.08
N SER A 283 -21.84 13.29 0.06
CA SER A 283 -21.04 13.44 1.30
C SER A 283 -19.57 13.04 1.14
N ILE A 284 -19.27 12.13 0.21
CA ILE A 284 -17.90 11.63 -0.03
C ILE A 284 -17.04 12.61 -0.85
N PHE A 285 -17.67 13.51 -1.61
CA PHE A 285 -17.00 14.52 -2.43
C PHE A 285 -16.84 15.86 -1.72
N GLY A 286 -17.37 15.99 -0.50
CA GLY A 286 -17.26 17.19 0.32
C GLY A 286 -15.80 17.58 0.53
N ILE A 287 -15.42 18.75 0.06
CA ILE A 287 -14.07 19.29 0.21
C ILE A 287 -13.96 19.86 1.64
N PRO A 288 -13.11 19.30 2.54
CA PRO A 288 -13.00 19.79 3.91
C PRO A 288 -12.60 21.27 4.01
N SER A 289 -12.01 21.84 2.95
CA SER A 289 -11.60 23.25 2.91
C SER A 289 -12.75 24.24 2.74
N LEU A 290 -13.96 23.79 2.35
CA LEU A 290 -15.14 24.66 2.25
C LEU A 290 -15.93 24.65 3.56
N ALA A 291 -16.07 23.49 4.21
CA ALA A 291 -16.72 23.38 5.52
C ALA A 291 -16.01 24.23 6.60
N ASN A 292 -14.68 24.17 6.67
CA ASN A 292 -13.91 25.00 7.62
C ASN A 292 -13.99 26.50 7.34
N LYS A 293 -14.27 26.92 6.09
CA LYS A 293 -14.49 28.33 5.77
C LYS A 293 -15.87 28.79 6.20
N GLU A 294 -16.90 27.98 6.00
CA GLU A 294 -18.25 28.33 6.45
C GLU A 294 -18.37 28.40 7.97
N ASP A 295 -17.72 27.49 8.70
CA ASP A 295 -17.73 27.51 10.17
C ASP A 295 -16.90 28.68 10.73
N ALA A 296 -15.73 28.98 10.15
CA ALA A 296 -14.94 30.15 10.54
C ALA A 296 -15.65 31.49 10.22
N THR A 297 -16.44 31.53 9.13
CA THR A 297 -17.22 32.72 8.76
C THR A 297 -18.43 32.89 9.68
N LYS A 298 -19.05 31.80 10.13
CA LYS A 298 -20.16 31.81 11.12
C LYS A 298 -19.69 32.19 12.52
N GLU A 299 -18.52 31.72 12.97
CA GLU A 299 -17.92 32.16 14.23
C GLU A 299 -17.52 33.63 14.20
N SER A 300 -16.99 34.14 13.08
CA SER A 300 -16.62 35.56 12.96
C SER A 300 -17.84 36.48 12.91
N THR A 301 -18.95 36.05 12.27
CA THR A 301 -20.20 36.84 12.27
C THR A 301 -20.91 36.80 13.61
N SER A 302 -20.93 35.66 14.31
CA SER A 302 -21.50 35.57 15.67
C SER A 302 -20.72 36.42 16.69
N SER A 303 -19.39 36.47 16.56
CA SER A 303 -18.53 37.30 17.43
C SER A 303 -18.69 38.79 17.15
N ALA A 304 -18.88 39.19 15.88
CA ALA A 304 -19.10 40.59 15.51
C ALA A 304 -20.47 41.12 15.96
N VAL A 305 -21.53 40.29 15.93
CA VAL A 305 -22.87 40.67 16.41
C VAL A 305 -22.88 40.86 17.94
N THR A 306 -22.13 40.03 18.67
CA THR A 306 -22.04 40.12 20.15
C THR A 306 -21.30 41.39 20.62
N ILE A 307 -20.34 41.90 19.83
CA ILE A 307 -19.56 43.11 20.17
C ILE A 307 -20.35 44.41 19.89
N CYS A 308 -21.27 44.41 18.92
CA CYS A 308 -22.09 45.59 18.61
C CYS A 308 -23.23 45.86 19.61
N ASP A 309 -23.61 44.88 20.43
CA ASP A 309 -24.73 45.01 21.38
C ASP A 309 -24.30 45.55 22.77
N SER A 310 -23.00 45.70 23.02
CA SER A 310 -22.47 46.31 24.25
C SER A 310 -21.98 47.74 24.01
N ARG A 311 -22.88 48.70 23.77
CA ARG A 311 -22.57 50.13 23.94
C ARG A 311 -22.95 50.57 25.36
N PRO A 312 -21.99 51.04 26.19
CA PRO A 312 -22.33 51.66 27.46
C PRO A 312 -22.99 53.02 27.20
N THR A 313 -24.14 53.25 27.84
CA THR A 313 -24.78 54.55 27.94
C THR A 313 -23.91 55.49 28.77
N ASP A 314 -23.38 56.54 28.14
CA ASP A 314 -22.74 57.68 28.80
C ASP A 314 -23.71 58.36 29.78
N ARG A 315 -23.28 58.52 31.04
CA ARG A 315 -23.80 59.55 31.95
C ARG A 315 -22.64 60.10 32.80
N TYR A 316 -22.18 61.30 32.43
CA TYR A 316 -21.57 62.26 33.33
C TYR A 316 -22.22 63.62 33.07
N VAL A 317 -23.16 64.00 33.94
CA VAL A 317 -23.39 65.34 34.51
C VAL A 317 -23.87 65.12 35.93
#